data_AF-A0A7V9BB70-F1
#
_entry.id   AF-A0A7V9BB70-F1
#
_cell.length_a   1.000
_cell.length_b   1.000
_cell.length_c   1.000
_cell.angle_alpha   90.00
_cell.angle_beta   90.00
_cell.angle_gamma   90.00
#
_symmetry.space_group_name_H-M   'P 1'
#
loop_
_entity.id
_entity.type
_entity.pdbx_description
1 polymer ?
#
loop_
_entity_poly.entity_id
_entity_poly.type
_entity_poly.pdbx_seq_one_letter_code
_entity_poly.pdbx_strand_id
1 'polypeptide(L)'
;NELMVKDNHWEALRAAGRTVQDALDMARSAGVTSLQVEVESVEQLDAALAAGATKILIDNQAPDTVAAWVKFVRASHPAVEVEATGGITLDTLGRYAMTGVDFISLGALTHSAPAADLGLSIYRDEPPGT
;
A
#
# COMPACT_ATOMS: atom_id res chain seq x y z
N ASN A 1 1.81 -7.81 -13.85
CA ASN A 1 1.44 -8.86 -12.88
C ASN A 1 2.17 -8.52 -11.58
N GLU A 2 1.50 -8.65 -10.44
CA GLU A 2 2.04 -8.27 -9.13
C GLU A 2 1.87 -9.42 -8.13
N LEU A 3 2.88 -9.59 -7.27
CA LEU A 3 2.77 -10.39 -6.05
C LEU A 3 2.75 -9.42 -4.87
N MET A 4 1.80 -9.65 -3.95
CA MET A 4 1.77 -9.00 -2.65
C MET A 4 1.97 -10.06 -1.56
N VAL A 5 3.00 -9.90 -0.74
CA VAL A 5 3.23 -10.69 0.47
C VAL A 5 2.68 -9.90 1.66
N LYS A 6 1.72 -10.48 2.39
CA LYS A 6 1.08 -9.90 3.57
C LYS A 6 1.46 -10.64 4.86
N ASP A 7 1.05 -10.12 6.01
CA ASP A 7 1.15 -10.75 7.34
C ASP A 7 0.90 -12.28 7.34
N ASN A 8 -0.23 -12.73 6.79
CA ASN A 8 -0.61 -14.14 6.74
C ASN A 8 0.34 -15.00 5.88
N HIS A 9 0.96 -14.41 4.86
CA HIS A 9 1.95 -15.08 4.03
C HIS A 9 3.28 -15.23 4.76
N TRP A 10 3.68 -14.24 5.56
CA TRP A 10 4.86 -14.37 6.44
C TRP A 10 4.71 -15.56 7.37
N GLU A 11 3.55 -15.70 8.01
CA GLU A 11 3.26 -16.83 8.89
C GLU A 11 3.24 -18.16 8.13
N ALA A 12 2.59 -18.21 6.96
CA ALA A 12 2.54 -19.42 6.15
C ALA A 12 3.94 -19.87 5.68
N LEU A 13 4.80 -18.92 5.26
CA LEU A 13 6.18 -19.20 4.89
C LEU A 13 6.97 -19.74 6.07
N ARG A 14 6.89 -19.08 7.23
CA ARG A 14 7.56 -19.52 8.46
C ARG A 14 7.13 -20.94 8.85
N ALA A 15 5.83 -21.23 8.83
CA ALA A 15 5.28 -22.55 9.15
C ALA A 15 5.77 -23.63 8.17
N ALA A 16 6.04 -23.26 6.91
CA ALA A 16 6.60 -24.13 5.89
C ALA A 16 8.15 -24.19 5.91
N GLY A 17 8.82 -23.54 6.87
CA GLY A 17 10.29 -23.47 6.92
C GLY A 17 10.89 -22.68 5.76
N ARG A 18 10.12 -21.75 5.18
CA ARG A 18 10.49 -20.90 4.05
C ARG A 18 10.57 -19.44 4.47
N THR A 19 11.15 -18.65 3.61
CA THR A 19 11.40 -17.22 3.78
C THR A 19 10.65 -16.40 2.75
N VAL A 20 10.57 -15.08 2.96
CA VAL A 20 10.06 -14.14 1.95
C VAL A 20 10.87 -14.20 0.66
N GLN A 21 12.18 -14.44 0.74
CA GLN A 21 13.06 -14.59 -0.41
C GLN A 21 12.62 -15.75 -1.31
N ASP A 22 12.26 -16.91 -0.73
CA ASP A 22 11.77 -18.05 -1.50
C ASP A 22 10.51 -17.69 -2.30
N ALA A 23 9.60 -16.90 -1.71
CA ALA A 23 8.38 -16.44 -2.37
C ALA A 23 8.68 -15.47 -3.52
N LEU A 24 9.58 -14.50 -3.29
CA LEU A 24 9.95 -13.52 -4.30
C LEU A 24 10.75 -14.15 -5.45
N ASP A 25 11.65 -15.10 -5.17
CA ASP A 25 12.42 -15.84 -6.17
C ASP A 25 11.51 -16.66 -7.08
N MET A 26 10.51 -17.33 -6.50
CA MET A 26 9.50 -18.07 -7.25
C MET A 26 8.67 -17.14 -8.16
N ALA A 27 8.23 -15.99 -7.65
CA ALA A 27 7.47 -15.03 -8.42
C ALA A 27 8.28 -14.42 -9.57
N ARG A 28 9.55 -14.06 -9.32
CA ARG A 28 10.47 -13.57 -10.37
C ARG A 28 10.67 -14.62 -11.47
N SER A 29 10.83 -15.89 -11.10
CA SER A 29 10.97 -16.99 -12.06
C SER A 29 9.70 -17.19 -12.91
N ALA A 30 8.54 -16.81 -12.39
CA ALA A 30 7.27 -16.81 -13.11
C ALA A 30 7.01 -15.52 -13.93
N GLY A 31 7.97 -14.60 -14.00
CA GLY A 31 7.87 -13.35 -14.75
C GLY A 31 7.09 -12.23 -14.04
N VAL A 32 6.89 -12.34 -12.72
CA VAL A 32 6.29 -11.26 -11.92
C VAL A 32 7.36 -10.19 -11.65
N THR A 33 7.03 -8.94 -12.00
CA THR A 33 7.97 -7.81 -11.90
C THR A 33 7.66 -6.85 -10.76
N SER A 34 6.41 -6.79 -10.28
CA SER A 34 6.05 -6.04 -9.07
C SER A 34 5.97 -6.99 -7.89
N LEU A 35 6.82 -6.77 -6.89
CA LEU A 35 6.98 -7.59 -5.70
C LEU A 35 6.80 -6.69 -4.48
N GLN A 36 5.56 -6.57 -4.02
CA GLN A 36 5.21 -5.78 -2.85
C GLN A 36 5.25 -6.66 -1.60
N VAL A 37 5.88 -6.16 -0.54
CA VAL A 37 5.95 -6.85 0.76
C VAL A 37 5.46 -5.93 1.86
N GLU A 38 4.46 -6.40 2.61
CA GLU A 38 3.95 -5.76 3.82
C GLU A 38 4.88 -6.02 5.00
N VAL A 39 5.17 -4.96 5.75
CA VAL A 39 6.11 -4.99 6.87
C VAL A 39 5.56 -4.19 8.06
N GLU A 40 5.71 -4.78 9.24
CA GLU A 40 5.30 -4.23 10.55
C GLU A 40 6.49 -4.05 11.51
N SER A 41 7.68 -4.51 11.13
CA SER A 41 8.91 -4.36 11.93
C SER A 41 10.13 -4.05 11.06
N VAL A 42 11.20 -3.54 11.70
CA VAL A 42 12.47 -3.26 11.00
C VAL A 42 13.13 -4.54 10.50
N GLU A 43 12.97 -5.65 11.21
CA GLU A 43 13.50 -6.96 10.80
C GLU A 43 12.79 -7.48 9.54
N GLN A 44 11.48 -7.28 9.44
CA GLN A 44 10.72 -7.61 8.22
C GLN A 44 11.11 -6.68 7.06
N LEU A 45 11.29 -5.38 7.32
CA LEU A 45 11.79 -4.42 6.34
C LEU A 45 13.16 -4.86 5.78
N ASP A 46 14.11 -5.17 6.65
CA ASP A 46 15.44 -5.63 6.26
C ASP A 46 15.36 -6.93 5.44
N ALA A 47 14.56 -7.90 5.87
CA ALA A 47 14.36 -9.16 5.16
C ALA A 47 13.72 -8.96 3.77
N ALA A 48 12.72 -8.07 3.67
CA ALA A 48 12.04 -7.76 2.41
C ALA A 48 12.98 -7.09 1.41
N LEU A 49 13.77 -6.11 1.86
CA LEU A 49 14.76 -5.42 1.04
C LEU A 49 15.85 -6.38 0.56
N ALA A 50 16.41 -7.19 1.47
CA ALA A 50 17.42 -8.19 1.13
C ALA A 50 16.90 -9.24 0.13
N ALA A 51 15.61 -9.58 0.20
CA ALA A 51 14.93 -10.46 -0.74
C ALA A 51 14.64 -9.82 -2.11
N GLY A 52 14.92 -8.53 -2.29
CA GLY A 52 14.70 -7.82 -3.55
C GLY A 52 13.24 -7.45 -3.80
N ALA A 53 12.49 -7.11 -2.74
CA ALA A 53 11.19 -6.46 -2.89
C ALA A 53 11.34 -5.18 -3.73
N THR A 54 10.40 -4.96 -4.65
CA THR A 54 10.37 -3.72 -5.46
C THR A 54 9.55 -2.63 -4.81
N LYS A 55 8.65 -3.01 -3.90
CA LYS A 55 7.79 -2.11 -3.15
C LYS A 55 7.62 -2.58 -1.71
N ILE A 56 7.70 -1.66 -0.77
CA ILE A 56 7.47 -1.88 0.65
C ILE A 56 6.13 -1.26 1.03
N LEU A 57 5.28 -2.04 1.70
CA LEU A 57 4.06 -1.55 2.33
C LEU A 57 4.26 -1.53 3.84
N ILE A 58 4.36 -0.34 4.42
CA ILE A 58 4.50 -0.15 5.87
C ILE A 58 3.10 -0.14 6.48
N ASP A 59 2.74 -1.17 7.25
CA ASP A 59 1.41 -1.30 7.85
C ASP A 59 1.36 -0.82 9.31
N ASN A 60 0.32 -0.04 9.61
CA ASN A 60 -0.06 0.43 10.95
C ASN A 60 1.07 1.11 11.76
N GLN A 61 2.05 1.73 11.10
CA GLN A 61 3.12 2.48 11.77
C GLN A 61 2.78 3.96 11.94
N ALA A 62 3.29 4.56 13.02
CA ALA A 62 3.20 6.00 13.25
C ALA A 62 4.05 6.79 12.22
N PRO A 63 3.69 8.05 11.89
CA PRO A 63 4.42 8.85 10.91
C PRO A 63 5.93 8.97 11.15
N ASP A 64 6.36 9.10 12.41
CA ASP A 64 7.78 9.22 12.75
C ASP A 64 8.55 7.93 12.42
N THR A 65 7.96 6.77 12.68
CA THR A 65 8.53 5.46 12.31
C THR A 65 8.58 5.31 10.79
N VAL A 66 7.48 5.66 10.10
CA VAL A 66 7.42 5.63 8.63
C VAL A 66 8.53 6.50 8.04
N ALA A 67 8.71 7.74 8.52
CA ALA A 67 9.75 8.64 8.03
C ALA A 67 11.16 8.07 8.25
N ALA A 68 11.41 7.44 9.40
CA ALA A 68 12.68 6.78 9.68
C ALA A 68 12.95 5.61 8.70
N TRP A 69 11.95 4.78 8.42
CA TRP A 69 12.06 3.65 7.51
C TRP A 69 12.21 4.09 6.06
N VAL A 70 11.45 5.11 5.62
CA VAL A 70 11.64 5.74 4.30
C VAL A 70 13.08 6.23 4.15
N LYS A 71 13.62 6.94 5.15
CA LYS A 71 15.02 7.41 5.10
C LYS A 71 16.01 6.26 4.94
N PHE A 72 15.79 5.16 5.65
CA PHE A 72 16.60 3.96 5.55
C PHE A 72 16.52 3.30 4.15
N VAL A 73 15.30 3.15 3.61
CA VAL A 73 15.08 2.63 2.25
C VAL A 73 15.76 3.53 1.22
N ARG A 74 15.61 4.86 1.31
CA ARG A 74 16.24 5.80 0.36
C ARG A 74 17.77 5.74 0.39
N ALA A 75 18.36 5.47 1.55
CA ALA A 75 19.82 5.37 1.69
C ALA A 75 20.39 4.07 1.12
N SER A 76 19.62 2.97 1.13
CA SER A 76 20.10 1.63 0.81
C SER A 76 19.54 1.08 -0.51
N HIS A 77 18.29 1.38 -0.82
CA HIS A 77 17.51 0.86 -1.95
C HIS A 77 16.65 1.98 -2.57
N PRO A 78 17.27 3.03 -3.16
CA PRO A 78 16.55 4.24 -3.59
C PRO A 78 15.49 4.01 -4.66
N ALA A 79 15.56 2.90 -5.41
CA ALA A 79 14.60 2.53 -6.43
C ALA A 79 13.35 1.80 -5.89
N VAL A 80 13.35 1.41 -4.61
CA VAL A 80 12.21 0.72 -3.99
C VAL A 80 11.13 1.73 -3.63
N GLU A 81 9.93 1.49 -4.11
CA GLU A 81 8.75 2.29 -3.76
C GLU A 81 8.32 2.01 -2.33
N VAL A 82 7.86 3.02 -1.61
CA VAL A 82 7.37 2.91 -0.23
C VAL A 82 5.94 3.42 -0.14
N GLU A 83 5.07 2.59 0.42
CA GLU A 83 3.67 2.90 0.67
C GLU A 83 3.37 2.83 2.16
N ALA A 84 2.58 3.77 2.70
CA ALA A 84 2.04 3.69 4.05
C ALA A 84 0.55 3.32 4.04
N THR A 85 0.15 2.44 4.96
CA THR A 85 -1.25 2.01 5.13
C THR A 85 -1.56 1.76 6.62
N GLY A 86 -2.83 1.47 6.91
CA GLY A 86 -3.29 1.08 8.24
C GLY A 86 -3.78 2.26 9.06
N GLY A 87 -5.10 2.33 9.30
CA GLY A 87 -5.72 3.35 10.17
C GLY A 87 -5.58 4.81 9.73
N ILE A 88 -5.07 5.09 8.52
CA ILE A 88 -4.87 6.44 8.01
C ILE A 88 -6.23 7.06 7.64
N THR A 89 -6.47 8.28 8.13
CA THR A 89 -7.69 9.06 7.89
C THR A 89 -7.35 10.32 7.11
N LEU A 90 -8.36 11.06 6.62
CA LEU A 90 -8.14 12.35 5.97
C LEU A 90 -7.46 13.37 6.91
N ASP A 91 -7.74 13.30 8.21
CA ASP A 91 -7.14 14.18 9.22
C ASP A 91 -5.65 13.86 9.46
N THR A 92 -5.25 12.60 9.38
CA THR A 92 -3.86 12.17 9.59
C THR A 92 -3.05 12.12 8.29
N LEU A 93 -3.71 12.11 7.14
CA LEU A 93 -3.12 12.01 5.79
C LEU A 93 -1.94 12.95 5.58
N GLY A 94 -2.09 14.22 5.96
CA GLY A 94 -1.05 15.23 5.77
C GLY A 94 0.26 14.90 6.48
N ARG A 95 0.21 14.24 7.64
CA ARG A 95 1.41 13.82 8.37
C ARG A 95 2.14 12.69 7.65
N TYR A 96 1.39 11.71 7.16
CA TYR A 96 1.95 10.60 6.37
C TYR A 96 2.53 11.09 5.04
N ALA A 97 1.89 12.04 4.36
CA ALA A 97 2.40 12.62 3.12
C ALA A 97 3.76 13.31 3.29
N MET A 98 4.09 13.76 4.51
CA MET A 98 5.37 14.41 4.81
C MET A 98 6.50 13.46 5.19
N THR A 99 6.21 12.17 5.30
CA THR A 99 7.22 11.15 5.66
C THR A 99 8.15 10.78 4.49
N GLY A 100 7.80 11.18 3.26
CA GLY A 100 8.56 10.86 2.04
C GLY A 100 8.19 9.53 1.37
N VAL A 101 7.08 8.92 1.79
CA VAL A 101 6.45 7.80 1.06
C VAL A 101 6.02 8.21 -0.34
N ASP A 102 6.03 7.25 -1.26
CA ASP A 102 5.57 7.43 -2.64
C ASP A 102 4.04 7.32 -2.74
N PHE A 103 3.45 6.47 -1.89
CA PHE A 103 2.01 6.19 -1.88
C PHE A 103 1.43 6.14 -0.47
N ILE A 104 0.14 6.43 -0.36
CA ILE A 104 -0.64 6.24 0.86
C ILE A 104 -1.95 5.57 0.49
N SER A 105 -2.26 4.45 1.13
CA SER A 105 -3.51 3.72 0.93
C SER A 105 -4.50 4.01 2.06
N LEU A 106 -5.73 4.33 1.67
CA LEU A 106 -6.84 4.61 2.59
C LEU A 106 -8.04 3.73 2.22
N GLY A 107 -8.30 2.71 3.03
CA GLY A 107 -9.48 1.86 2.86
C GLY A 107 -10.81 2.65 2.91
N ALA A 108 -10.83 3.73 3.70
CA ALA A 108 -12.01 4.57 3.89
C ALA A 108 -12.55 5.17 2.58
N LEU A 109 -11.72 5.32 1.54
CA LEU A 109 -12.13 5.83 0.24
C LEU A 109 -13.12 4.92 -0.49
N THR A 110 -13.19 3.64 -0.12
CA THR A 110 -14.10 2.67 -0.75
C THR A 110 -15.13 2.13 0.23
N HIS A 111 -14.73 1.67 1.41
CA HIS A 111 -15.66 1.03 2.36
C HIS A 111 -16.44 2.03 3.24
N SER A 112 -16.09 3.32 3.22
CA SER A 112 -16.71 4.35 4.07
C SER A 112 -16.93 5.69 3.37
N ALA A 113 -16.82 5.74 2.05
CA ALA A 113 -17.11 6.96 1.30
C ALA A 113 -18.62 7.24 1.29
N PRO A 114 -19.07 8.45 1.70
CA PRO A 114 -20.47 8.82 1.61
C PRO A 114 -20.90 8.92 0.14
N ALA A 115 -22.11 8.43 -0.17
CA ALA A 115 -22.69 8.60 -1.50
C ALA A 115 -22.97 10.08 -1.78
N ALA A 116 -22.71 10.53 -3.01
CA ALA A 116 -23.10 11.86 -3.46
C ALA A 116 -24.62 11.94 -3.57
N ASP A 117 -25.20 13.05 -3.12
CA ASP A 117 -26.62 13.34 -3.31
C ASP A 117 -26.85 13.83 -4.74
N LEU A 118 -27.53 13.01 -5.56
CA LEU A 118 -27.73 13.26 -6.99
C LEU A 118 -29.23 13.34 -7.29
N GLY A 119 -29.65 14.46 -7.90
CA GLY A 119 -31.00 14.68 -8.39
C GLY A 119 -31.03 14.93 -9.91
N LEU A 120 -32.01 14.35 -10.60
CA LEU A 120 -32.28 14.57 -12.02
C LEU A 120 -33.64 15.26 -12.17
N SER A 121 -33.66 16.44 -12.77
CA SER A 121 -34.91 17.13 -13.16
C SER A 121 -35.09 17.03 -14.67
N ILE A 122 -36.24 16.52 -15.09
CA ILE A 122 -36.62 16.43 -16.50
C ILE A 122 -37.64 17.52 -16.78
N TYR A 123 -37.33 18.40 -17.72
CA TYR A 123 -38.26 19.39 -18.23
C TYR A 123 -38.80 18.91 -19.58
N ARG A 124 -40.12 19.04 -19.78
CA ARG A 124 -40.71 18.93 -21.12
C ARG A 124 -40.72 20.33 -21.72
N ASP A 125 -40.26 20.46 -22.95
CA ASP A 125 -40.65 21.59 -23.80
C ASP A 125 -42.13 21.38 -24.16
N GLU A 126 -43.04 21.87 -23.32
CA GLU A 126 -44.44 22.05 -23.71
C GLU A 126 -44.55 23.38 -24.49
N PRO A 127 -45.04 23.38 -25.74
CA PRO A 127 -45.37 24.63 -26.41
C PRO A 127 -46.46 25.37 -25.61
N PRO A 128 -46.46 26.73 -25.61
CA PRO A 128 -47.52 27.48 -24.95
C PRO A 128 -48.90 27.02 -25.46
N GLY A 129 -49.82 26.81 -24.53
CA GLY A 129 -51.15 26.22 -24.79
C GLY A 129 -51.85 26.83 -26.01
N THR A 130 -52.39 25.92 -26.83
CA THR A 130 -53.32 26.23 -27.94
C THR A 130 -54.66 26.72 -27.43
#